data_AF-A0AAE0A6W9-F1
#
_entry.id   AF-A0AAE0A6W9-F1
#
_cell.length_a   1.000
_cell.length_b   1.000
_cell.length_c   1.000
_cell.angle_alpha   90.00
_cell.angle_beta   90.00
_cell.angle_gamma   90.00
#
_symmetry.space_group_name_H-M   'P 1'
#
loop_
_entity.id
_entity.type
_entity.pdbx_description
1 polymer ?
#
loop_
_entity_poly.entity_id
_entity_poly.type
_entity_poly.pdbx_seq_one_letter_code
_entity_poly.pdbx_strand_id
1 'polypeptide(L)'
;METHIEEKNVVTGGESGVGEVDAIQEPYVGMVFETDKAVKSFYDEYARRKGFFTRIISSRKSDRDGSLISRRLACNKEGFNVNRQKPGGVRVRKRESIRGGCKAMIKVTREKPGRWVIKTFEKDHNHGLVISSDKARPAPDDKDRRIRELSSELNRTNQQLAVCQEQLQTVLAYIEEHNQGLSKAVENAVHNISEVESDDIMYCKGEFGKFP
;
A
#
# COMPACT_ATOMS: atom_id res chain seq x y z
N MET A 1 -14.46 61.24 1.86
CA MET A 1 -14.23 60.20 0.83
C MET A 1 -13.67 58.99 1.55
N GLU A 2 -14.55 58.23 2.18
CA GLU A 2 -14.18 57.13 3.06
C GLU A 2 -14.04 55.83 2.27
N THR A 3 -12.97 55.13 2.62
CA THR A 3 -12.49 53.86 2.10
C THR A 3 -13.33 52.71 2.65
N HIS A 4 -13.89 51.86 1.78
CA HIS A 4 -14.42 50.56 2.17
C HIS A 4 -13.50 49.44 1.69
N ILE A 5 -12.94 48.75 2.67
CA ILE A 5 -12.19 47.50 2.59
C ILE A 5 -13.23 46.37 2.58
N GLU A 6 -13.27 45.55 1.53
CA GLU A 6 -14.09 44.32 1.53
C GLU A 6 -13.26 43.12 2.03
N GLU A 7 -13.85 42.47 3.02
CA GLU A 7 -13.25 41.45 3.87
C GLU A 7 -13.16 40.07 3.21
N LYS A 8 -12.19 39.33 3.74
CA LYS A 8 -11.75 38.01 3.31
C LYS A 8 -12.63 36.95 3.99
N ASN A 9 -13.40 36.20 3.21
CA ASN A 9 -14.04 34.98 3.74
C ASN A 9 -13.02 33.83 3.82
N VAL A 10 -12.44 33.68 5.02
CA VAL A 10 -11.77 32.47 5.48
C VAL A 10 -12.86 31.51 5.95
N VAL A 11 -12.97 30.34 5.32
CA VAL A 11 -13.86 29.27 5.80
C VAL A 11 -13.03 28.28 6.61
N THR A 12 -13.36 28.12 7.88
CA THR A 12 -12.77 27.13 8.80
C THR A 12 -13.87 26.38 9.54
N GLY A 13 -13.74 25.05 9.58
CA GLY A 13 -14.24 24.15 10.64
C GLY A 13 -15.75 23.99 10.78
N GLY A 14 -16.26 22.79 10.48
CA GLY A 14 -17.68 22.45 10.59
C GLY A 14 -18.14 21.95 11.96
N GLU A 15 -19.46 21.84 12.11
CA GLU A 15 -20.17 21.03 13.11
C GLU A 15 -21.51 20.55 12.53
N SER A 16 -21.95 19.36 12.94
CA SER A 16 -23.08 18.58 12.42
C SER A 16 -24.45 19.09 12.87
N GLY A 17 -25.45 19.07 12.00
CA GLY A 17 -26.86 19.18 12.42
C GLY A 17 -27.89 19.35 11.29
N VAL A 18 -28.45 18.22 10.84
CA VAL A 18 -29.82 18.02 10.32
C VAL A 18 -30.32 18.91 9.16
N GLY A 19 -30.44 18.28 7.99
CA GLY A 19 -31.69 18.34 7.21
C GLY A 19 -31.96 19.58 6.37
N GLU A 20 -31.01 19.98 5.52
CA GLU A 20 -31.34 20.71 4.30
C GLU A 20 -31.06 19.81 3.12
N VAL A 21 -31.90 19.90 2.09
CA VAL A 21 -31.62 19.34 0.76
C VAL A 21 -30.39 20.08 0.23
N ASP A 22 -29.23 19.59 0.64
CA ASP A 22 -27.91 20.21 0.51
C ASP A 22 -27.66 20.44 -0.98
N ALA A 23 -27.80 21.70 -1.39
CA ALA A 23 -27.55 22.10 -2.76
C ALA A 23 -26.13 21.66 -3.12
N ILE A 24 -26.00 20.79 -4.12
CA ILE A 24 -24.69 20.25 -4.52
C ILE A 24 -23.80 21.43 -4.91
N GLN A 25 -22.85 21.80 -4.05
CA GLN A 25 -21.93 22.88 -4.33
C GLN A 25 -21.09 22.55 -5.56
N GLU A 26 -21.35 23.26 -6.66
CA GLU A 26 -20.65 23.02 -7.93
C GLU A 26 -19.24 23.66 -7.89
N PRO A 27 -18.20 22.95 -8.35
CA PRO A 27 -16.89 23.55 -8.57
C PRO A 27 -17.00 24.72 -9.55
N TYR A 28 -16.19 25.75 -9.35
CA TYR A 28 -16.08 26.86 -10.29
C TYR A 28 -14.62 27.25 -10.50
N VAL A 29 -14.33 27.85 -11.66
CA VAL A 29 -12.99 28.33 -11.98
C VAL A 29 -12.65 29.50 -11.07
N GLY A 30 -11.48 29.44 -10.42
CA GLY A 30 -11.03 30.43 -9.45
C GLY A 30 -11.25 30.01 -7.99
N MET A 31 -11.99 28.93 -7.71
CA MET A 31 -12.15 28.40 -6.34
C MET A 31 -10.79 28.00 -5.75
N VAL A 32 -10.56 28.38 -4.49
CA VAL A 32 -9.26 28.26 -3.81
C VAL A 32 -9.32 27.24 -2.69
N PHE A 33 -8.25 26.48 -2.54
CA PHE A 33 -8.07 25.47 -1.49
C PHE A 33 -6.67 25.56 -0.89
N GLU A 34 -6.54 25.15 0.36
CA GLU A 34 -5.26 25.17 1.06
C GLU A 34 -4.32 24.05 0.59
N THR A 35 -4.88 22.87 0.27
CA THR A 35 -4.11 21.68 -0.06
C THR A 35 -4.64 20.94 -1.29
N ASP A 36 -3.78 20.15 -1.93
CA ASP A 36 -4.17 19.27 -3.05
C ASP A 36 -5.14 18.16 -2.60
N LYS A 37 -5.05 17.77 -1.32
CA LYS A 37 -5.97 16.81 -0.70
C LYS A 37 -7.35 17.43 -0.51
N ALA A 38 -7.44 18.68 -0.05
CA ALA A 38 -8.70 19.40 0.09
C ALA A 38 -9.44 19.51 -1.25
N VAL A 39 -8.73 19.86 -2.33
CA VAL A 39 -9.29 19.84 -3.70
C VAL A 39 -9.85 18.47 -4.05
N LYS A 40 -9.07 17.41 -3.80
CA LYS A 40 -9.47 16.04 -4.13
C LYS A 40 -10.74 15.65 -3.38
N SER A 41 -10.77 15.85 -2.07
CA SER A 41 -11.93 15.53 -1.24
C SER A 41 -13.18 16.30 -1.68
N PHE A 42 -13.05 17.59 -1.96
CA PHE A 42 -14.15 18.40 -2.48
C PHE A 42 -14.70 17.88 -3.80
N TYR A 43 -13.83 17.58 -4.77
CA TYR A 43 -14.29 17.09 -6.07
C TYR A 43 -14.83 15.66 -6.02
N ASP A 44 -14.29 14.81 -5.15
CA ASP A 44 -14.81 13.46 -4.90
C ASP A 44 -16.21 13.52 -4.28
N GLU A 45 -16.45 14.47 -3.37
CA GLU A 45 -17.75 14.71 -2.77
C GLU A 45 -18.78 15.23 -3.79
N TYR A 46 -18.38 16.22 -4.59
CA TYR A 46 -19.18 16.69 -5.73
C TYR A 46 -19.54 15.54 -6.68
N ALA A 47 -18.56 14.71 -7.04
CA ALA A 47 -18.75 13.58 -7.93
C ALA A 47 -19.69 12.53 -7.33
N ARG A 48 -19.53 12.22 -6.04
CA ARG A 48 -20.40 11.31 -5.30
C ARG A 48 -21.85 11.76 -5.35
N ARG A 49 -22.11 13.04 -5.05
CA ARG A 49 -23.47 13.61 -5.09
C ARG A 49 -24.05 13.69 -6.50
N LYS A 50 -23.22 14.01 -7.50
CA LYS A 50 -23.64 14.01 -8.92
C LYS A 50 -23.77 12.61 -9.52
N GLY A 51 -23.26 11.56 -8.88
CA GLY A 51 -23.40 10.18 -9.33
C GLY A 51 -22.31 9.69 -10.29
N PHE A 52 -21.06 10.14 -10.11
CA PHE A 52 -19.89 9.57 -10.77
C PHE A 52 -18.71 9.40 -9.83
N PHE A 53 -17.72 8.65 -10.30
CA PHE A 53 -16.44 8.48 -9.60
C PHE A 53 -15.33 9.24 -10.31
N THR A 54 -14.41 9.78 -9.54
CA THR A 54 -13.24 10.51 -10.00
C THR A 54 -12.02 9.60 -10.06
N ARG A 55 -11.01 10.02 -10.83
CA ARG A 55 -9.67 9.43 -10.83
C ARG A 55 -8.63 10.53 -11.08
N ILE A 56 -7.43 10.33 -10.55
CA ILE A 56 -6.28 11.21 -10.86
C ILE A 56 -5.73 10.80 -12.22
N ILE A 57 -5.72 11.75 -13.16
CA ILE A 57 -5.25 11.53 -14.54
C ILE A 57 -3.79 11.89 -14.68
N SER A 58 -3.42 13.03 -14.12
CA SER A 58 -2.07 13.52 -14.18
C SER A 58 -1.76 14.39 -12.97
N SER A 59 -0.51 14.35 -12.59
CA SER A 59 0.08 15.16 -11.54
C SER A 59 1.39 15.70 -12.09
N ARG A 60 1.58 17.02 -12.07
CA ARG A 60 2.86 17.65 -12.37
C ARG A 60 3.53 18.07 -11.08
N LYS A 61 4.78 17.66 -10.94
CA LYS A 61 5.67 18.08 -9.85
C LYS A 61 6.66 19.11 -10.38
N SER A 62 7.18 19.94 -9.50
CA SER A 62 8.29 20.83 -9.80
C SER A 62 9.57 20.01 -9.99
N ASP A 63 10.40 20.39 -10.95
CA ASP A 63 11.73 19.81 -11.09
C ASP A 63 12.70 20.32 -10.01
N ARG A 64 12.42 21.49 -9.42
CA ARG A 64 13.32 22.10 -8.43
C ARG A 64 13.17 21.50 -7.03
N ASP A 65 11.94 21.36 -6.56
CA ASP A 65 11.63 20.98 -5.18
C ASP A 65 10.82 19.66 -5.09
N GLY A 66 10.53 19.01 -6.22
CA GLY A 66 9.73 17.77 -6.27
C GLY A 66 8.26 17.94 -5.83
N SER A 67 7.85 19.15 -5.47
CA SER A 67 6.55 19.40 -4.88
C SER A 67 5.46 19.48 -5.95
N LEU A 68 4.23 19.14 -5.58
CA LEU A 68 3.13 19.10 -6.54
C LEU A 68 2.73 20.51 -6.97
N ILE A 69 2.75 20.79 -8.28
CA ILE A 69 2.38 22.08 -8.87
C ILE A 69 0.99 22.02 -9.51
N SER A 70 0.60 20.90 -10.09
CA SER A 70 -0.70 20.79 -10.76
C SER A 70 -1.25 19.36 -10.67
N ARG A 71 -2.57 19.25 -10.63
CA ARG A 71 -3.28 17.98 -10.64
C ARG A 71 -4.51 18.06 -11.53
N ARG A 72 -4.76 16.99 -12.28
CA ARG A 72 -5.97 16.79 -13.09
C ARG A 72 -6.77 15.62 -12.54
N LEU A 73 -8.01 15.89 -12.16
CA LEU A 73 -8.99 14.92 -11.68
C LEU A 73 -10.10 14.81 -12.72
N ALA A 74 -10.46 13.61 -13.15
CA ALA A 74 -11.50 13.42 -14.16
C ALA A 74 -12.42 12.26 -13.82
N CYS A 75 -13.54 12.16 -14.54
CA CYS A 75 -14.45 11.03 -14.43
C CYS A 75 -13.73 9.69 -14.72
N ASN A 76 -14.12 8.61 -14.05
CA ASN A 76 -13.57 7.28 -14.27
C ASN A 76 -13.79 6.76 -15.71
N LYS A 77 -14.86 7.22 -16.37
CA LYS A 77 -15.16 6.92 -17.78
C LYS A 77 -14.39 7.81 -18.78
N GLU A 78 -13.46 8.65 -18.33
CA GLU A 78 -12.73 9.58 -19.19
C GLU A 78 -11.70 8.89 -20.11
N GLY A 79 -11.60 9.41 -21.33
CA GLY A 79 -10.66 8.95 -22.37
C GLY A 79 -11.08 7.65 -23.06
N PHE A 80 -10.24 7.16 -23.96
CA PHE A 80 -10.42 5.88 -24.66
C PHE A 80 -9.27 4.93 -24.33
N ASN A 81 -9.53 3.63 -24.30
CA ASN A 81 -8.47 2.64 -24.17
C ASN A 81 -7.75 2.50 -25.52
N VAL A 82 -6.61 3.17 -25.68
CA VAL A 82 -5.69 2.89 -26.78
C VAL A 82 -5.09 1.52 -26.54
N ASN A 83 -5.71 0.51 -27.14
CA ASN A 83 -5.30 -0.87 -27.13
C ASN A 83 -3.98 -1.02 -27.91
N ARG A 84 -2.84 -0.68 -27.29
CA ARG A 84 -1.52 -1.03 -27.82
C ARG A 84 -1.28 -2.52 -27.59
N GLN A 85 -1.93 -3.38 -28.37
CA GLN A 85 -1.52 -4.78 -28.44
C GLN A 85 -0.12 -4.82 -29.06
N LYS A 86 0.86 -5.32 -28.30
CA LYS A 86 2.04 -5.91 -28.92
C LYS A 86 1.58 -7.23 -29.55
N PRO A 87 1.79 -7.48 -30.85
CA PRO A 87 1.53 -8.78 -31.42
C PRO A 87 2.41 -9.83 -30.70
N GLY A 88 1.80 -10.87 -30.12
CA GLY A 88 2.51 -12.03 -29.53
C GLY A 88 2.30 -12.34 -28.04
N GLY A 89 1.53 -11.57 -27.29
CA GLY A 89 1.29 -11.84 -25.85
C GLY A 89 0.13 -12.79 -25.56
N VAL A 90 0.27 -13.63 -24.53
CA VAL A 90 -0.78 -14.52 -23.98
C VAL A 90 -2.10 -13.75 -23.77
N ARG A 91 -3.20 -14.29 -24.31
CA ARG A 91 -4.55 -13.70 -24.23
C ARG A 91 -5.12 -13.85 -22.81
N VAL A 92 -4.68 -13.02 -21.87
CA VAL A 92 -5.41 -12.80 -20.61
C VAL A 92 -6.76 -12.19 -20.96
N ARG A 93 -7.87 -12.76 -20.46
CA ARG A 93 -9.23 -12.19 -20.62
C ARG A 93 -9.19 -10.72 -20.20
N LYS A 94 -9.23 -9.81 -21.19
CA LYS A 94 -9.08 -8.38 -20.94
C LYS A 94 -10.42 -7.87 -20.39
N ARG A 95 -10.41 -7.37 -19.16
CA ARG A 95 -11.55 -6.62 -18.61
C ARG A 95 -11.91 -5.51 -19.58
N GLU A 96 -13.16 -5.48 -20.04
CA GLU A 96 -13.63 -4.44 -20.95
C GLU A 96 -13.39 -3.07 -20.32
N SER A 97 -12.92 -2.13 -21.14
CA SER A 97 -12.60 -0.79 -20.68
C SER A 97 -13.89 -0.05 -20.31
N ILE A 98 -13.97 0.42 -19.08
CA ILE A 98 -15.05 1.29 -18.62
C ILE A 98 -14.92 2.73 -19.21
N ARG A 99 -13.79 3.05 -19.87
CA ARG A 99 -13.52 4.36 -20.47
C ARG A 99 -14.32 4.55 -21.76
N GLY A 100 -15.26 5.50 -21.74
CA GLY A 100 -16.16 5.84 -22.85
C GLY A 100 -15.97 7.25 -23.39
N GLY A 101 -14.80 7.87 -23.16
CA GLY A 101 -14.49 9.20 -23.68
C GLY A 101 -15.12 10.36 -22.92
N CYS A 102 -15.52 10.16 -21.66
CA CYS A 102 -16.09 11.23 -20.84
C CYS A 102 -15.13 12.43 -20.73
N LYS A 103 -15.64 13.66 -20.74
CA LYS A 103 -14.84 14.89 -20.70
C LYS A 103 -14.84 15.59 -19.35
N ALA A 104 -15.78 15.23 -18.46
CA ALA A 104 -15.91 15.83 -17.14
C ALA A 104 -14.63 15.73 -16.31
N MET A 105 -14.09 16.88 -15.92
CA MET A 105 -12.81 16.98 -15.21
C MET A 105 -12.64 18.33 -14.52
N ILE A 106 -11.72 18.37 -13.55
CA ILE A 106 -11.12 19.60 -13.04
C ILE A 106 -9.60 19.57 -13.22
N LYS A 107 -9.03 20.75 -13.47
CA LYS A 107 -7.59 20.99 -13.41
C LYS A 107 -7.31 22.02 -12.33
N VAL A 108 -6.44 21.67 -11.40
CA VAL A 108 -5.96 22.56 -10.36
C VAL A 108 -4.48 22.85 -10.50
N THR A 109 -4.10 24.07 -10.12
CA THR A 109 -2.71 24.53 -10.12
C THR A 109 -2.42 25.25 -8.81
N ARG A 110 -1.23 25.00 -8.27
CA ARG A 110 -0.71 25.68 -7.10
C ARG A 110 -0.13 27.02 -7.53
N GLU A 111 -0.71 28.12 -7.07
CA GLU A 111 -0.21 29.48 -7.34
C GLU A 111 0.83 29.91 -6.31
N LYS A 112 0.61 29.55 -5.05
CA LYS A 112 1.52 29.80 -3.92
C LYS A 112 1.52 28.58 -3.01
N PRO A 113 2.54 28.41 -2.15
CA PRO A 113 2.47 27.43 -1.07
C PRO A 113 1.16 27.63 -0.28
N GLY A 114 0.40 26.56 -0.07
CA GLY A 114 -0.89 26.63 0.61
C GLY A 114 -2.03 27.26 -0.22
N ARG A 115 -1.86 27.50 -1.52
CA ARG A 115 -2.91 28.08 -2.39
C ARG A 115 -3.05 27.32 -3.70
N TRP A 116 -4.08 26.49 -3.77
CA TRP A 116 -4.49 25.70 -4.92
C TRP A 116 -5.73 26.31 -5.55
N VAL A 117 -5.73 26.48 -6.88
CA VAL A 117 -6.84 27.14 -7.59
C VAL A 117 -7.35 26.23 -8.71
N ILE A 118 -8.67 26.12 -8.84
CA ILE A 118 -9.30 25.48 -10.00
C ILE A 118 -9.12 26.37 -11.23
N LYS A 119 -8.38 25.88 -12.23
CA LYS A 119 -8.12 26.58 -13.50
C LYS A 119 -9.06 26.16 -14.62
N THR A 120 -9.61 24.94 -14.54
CA THR A 120 -10.53 24.43 -15.55
C THR A 120 -11.52 23.52 -14.87
N PHE A 121 -12.79 23.65 -15.22
CA PHE A 121 -13.87 22.78 -14.79
C PHE A 121 -14.76 22.45 -15.98
N GLU A 122 -14.91 21.17 -16.26
CA GLU A 122 -15.79 20.63 -17.28
C GLU A 122 -16.81 19.75 -16.57
N LYS A 123 -18.09 20.13 -16.66
CA LYS A 123 -19.20 19.46 -15.97
C LYS A 123 -19.88 18.39 -16.83
N ASP A 124 -19.68 18.44 -18.15
CA ASP A 124 -20.47 17.65 -19.08
C ASP A 124 -20.01 16.18 -19.14
N HIS A 125 -20.99 15.28 -18.97
CA HIS A 125 -20.81 13.84 -19.09
C HIS A 125 -21.45 13.34 -20.38
N ASN A 126 -20.79 12.41 -21.05
CA ASN A 126 -21.32 11.73 -22.23
C ASN A 126 -22.00 10.38 -21.90
N HIS A 127 -22.35 10.17 -20.64
CA HIS A 127 -22.96 8.95 -20.13
C HIS A 127 -23.92 9.29 -18.98
N GLY A 128 -24.90 8.42 -18.74
CA GLY A 128 -25.77 8.53 -17.57
C GLY A 128 -24.98 8.55 -16.27
N LEU A 129 -25.38 9.43 -15.36
CA LEU A 129 -24.88 9.52 -13.99
C LEU A 129 -25.79 8.70 -13.09
N VAL A 130 -25.20 7.83 -12.25
CA VAL A 130 -25.96 7.03 -11.30
C VAL A 130 -25.83 7.73 -9.96
N ILE A 131 -26.84 8.51 -9.60
CA ILE A 131 -26.94 9.06 -8.25
C ILE A 131 -27.21 7.86 -7.34
N SER A 132 -26.16 7.31 -6.74
CA SER A 132 -26.30 6.39 -5.63
C SER A 132 -26.87 7.21 -4.48
N SER A 133 -28.19 7.32 -4.41
CA SER A 133 -28.88 7.73 -3.19
C SER A 133 -28.26 6.91 -2.05
N ASP A 134 -27.88 7.56 -0.96
CA ASP A 134 -27.10 7.04 0.19
C ASP A 134 -27.73 5.83 0.92
N LYS A 135 -28.63 5.06 0.28
CA LYS A 135 -29.29 3.85 0.81
C LYS A 135 -28.79 2.53 0.24
N ALA A 136 -27.66 2.50 -0.47
CA ALA A 136 -27.02 1.24 -0.78
C ALA A 136 -25.51 1.41 -0.84
N ARG A 137 -24.82 1.07 0.27
CA ARG A 137 -23.64 0.23 0.07
C ARG A 137 -24.14 -0.93 -0.79
N PRO A 138 -23.59 -1.18 -2.00
CA PRO A 138 -23.87 -2.44 -2.66
C PRO A 138 -23.60 -3.52 -1.61
N ALA A 139 -24.59 -4.37 -1.33
CA ALA A 139 -24.36 -5.53 -0.49
C ALA A 139 -23.05 -6.18 -0.96
N PRO A 140 -22.15 -6.59 -0.06
CA PRO A 140 -20.84 -7.10 -0.46
C PRO A 140 -21.06 -8.12 -1.56
N ASP A 141 -20.48 -7.86 -2.75
CA ASP A 141 -20.61 -8.75 -3.90
C ASP A 141 -20.17 -10.14 -3.44
N ASP A 142 -20.68 -11.21 -4.02
CA ASP A 142 -20.27 -12.58 -3.66
C ASP A 142 -18.74 -12.72 -3.72
N LYS A 143 -18.10 -11.93 -4.59
CA LYS A 143 -16.64 -11.77 -4.68
C LYS A 143 -16.02 -11.15 -3.43
N ASP A 144 -16.61 -10.10 -2.86
CA ASP A 144 -16.09 -9.45 -1.64
C ASP A 144 -16.22 -10.37 -0.42
N ARG A 145 -17.28 -11.18 -0.37
CA ARG A 145 -17.41 -12.25 0.62
C ARG A 145 -16.30 -13.29 0.44
N ARG A 146 -16.08 -13.75 -0.79
CA ARG A 146 -15.04 -14.73 -1.10
C ARG A 146 -13.62 -14.20 -0.83
N ILE A 147 -13.35 -12.93 -1.11
CA ILE A 147 -12.08 -12.28 -0.79
C ILE A 147 -11.82 -12.33 0.71
N ARG A 148 -12.81 -11.98 1.54
CA ARG A 148 -12.67 -12.03 3.00
C ARG A 148 -12.45 -13.44 3.52
N GLU A 149 -13.19 -14.40 2.98
CA GLU A 149 -13.07 -15.81 3.33
C GLU A 149 -11.67 -16.35 3.00
N LEU A 150 -11.22 -16.17 1.75
CA LEU A 150 -9.88 -16.59 1.31
C LEU A 150 -8.77 -15.89 2.08
N SER A 151 -8.94 -14.61 2.43
CA SER A 151 -7.98 -13.88 3.25
C SER A 151 -7.90 -14.45 4.66
N SER A 152 -9.03 -14.81 5.25
CA SER A 152 -9.06 -15.49 6.56
C SER A 152 -8.43 -16.88 6.49
N GLU A 153 -8.66 -17.62 5.41
CA GLU A 153 -8.08 -18.94 5.20
C GLU A 153 -6.55 -18.88 5.05
N LEU A 154 -6.06 -17.94 4.23
CA LEU A 154 -4.63 -17.68 4.07
C LEU A 154 -3.96 -17.27 5.39
N ASN A 155 -4.63 -16.46 6.22
CA ASN A 155 -4.10 -16.09 7.53
C ASN A 155 -3.99 -17.30 8.47
N ARG A 156 -4.96 -18.22 8.43
CA ARG A 156 -4.92 -19.45 9.25
C ARG A 156 -3.78 -20.36 8.80
N THR A 157 -3.60 -20.58 7.50
CA THR A 157 -2.52 -21.44 7.00
C THR A 157 -1.14 -20.83 7.28
N ASN A 158 -0.98 -19.52 7.16
CA ASN A 158 0.25 -18.83 7.54
C ASN A 158 0.57 -18.99 9.04
N GLN A 159 -0.43 -18.91 9.92
CA GLN A 159 -0.25 -19.16 11.35
C GLN A 159 0.16 -20.61 11.62
N GLN A 160 -0.47 -21.59 10.97
CA GLN A 160 -0.11 -23.00 11.11
C GLN A 160 1.32 -23.28 10.60
N LEU A 161 1.71 -22.67 9.49
CA LEU A 161 3.07 -22.78 8.96
C LEU A 161 4.10 -22.19 9.92
N ALA A 162 3.81 -21.04 10.55
CA ALA A 162 4.70 -20.44 11.54
C ALA A 162 4.94 -21.38 12.73
N VAL A 163 3.87 -21.98 13.28
CA VAL A 163 3.98 -22.96 14.38
C VAL A 163 4.79 -24.19 13.96
N CYS A 164 4.52 -24.73 12.77
CA CYS A 164 5.27 -25.89 12.26
C CYS A 164 6.76 -25.57 12.07
N GLN A 165 7.09 -24.36 11.61
CA GLN A 165 8.46 -23.88 11.49
C GLN A 165 9.16 -23.75 12.86
N GLU A 166 8.49 -23.20 13.86
CA GLU A 166 9.02 -23.10 15.23
C GLU A 166 9.27 -24.49 15.85
N GLN A 167 8.36 -25.44 15.62
CA GLN A 167 8.54 -26.83 16.06
C GLN A 167 9.76 -27.46 15.39
N LEU A 168 9.91 -27.30 14.08
CA LEU A 168 11.06 -27.82 13.34
C LEU A 168 12.37 -27.20 13.84
N GLN A 169 12.41 -25.89 14.07
CA GLN A 169 13.58 -25.21 14.64
C GLN A 169 13.96 -25.78 16.02
N THR A 170 12.97 -26.05 16.87
CA THR A 170 13.20 -26.65 18.19
C THR A 170 13.83 -28.04 18.09
N VAL A 171 13.31 -28.89 17.19
CA VAL A 171 13.85 -30.24 16.99
C VAL A 171 15.27 -30.19 16.42
N LEU A 172 15.52 -29.30 15.45
CA LEU A 172 16.86 -29.13 14.89
C LEU A 172 17.87 -28.68 15.95
N ALA A 173 17.51 -27.72 16.80
CA ALA A 173 18.37 -27.25 17.88
C ALA A 173 18.70 -28.38 18.88
N TYR A 174 17.71 -29.21 19.23
CA TYR A 174 17.93 -30.37 20.10
C TYR A 174 18.90 -31.39 19.48
N ILE A 175 18.75 -31.67 18.17
CA ILE A 175 19.65 -32.59 17.46
C ILE A 175 21.08 -32.02 17.42
N GLU A 176 21.23 -30.72 17.17
CA GLU A 176 22.53 -30.04 17.16
C GLU A 176 23.22 -30.12 18.53
N GLU A 177 22.50 -29.84 19.63
CA GLU A 177 23.02 -29.93 20.99
C GLU A 177 23.47 -31.35 21.32
N HIS A 178 22.64 -32.35 21.01
CA HIS A 178 22.99 -33.73 21.24
C HIS A 178 24.22 -34.17 20.43
N ASN A 179 24.31 -33.75 19.16
CA ASN A 179 25.48 -34.03 18.32
C ASN A 179 26.75 -33.38 18.86
N GLN A 180 26.68 -32.14 19.36
CA GLN A 180 27.81 -31.48 20.01
C GLN A 180 28.26 -32.23 21.28
N GLY A 181 27.30 -32.67 22.09
CA GLY A 181 27.57 -33.48 23.29
C GLY A 181 28.28 -34.80 22.96
N LEU A 182 27.80 -35.51 21.93
CA LEU A 182 28.44 -36.74 21.44
C LEU A 182 29.84 -36.49 20.88
N SER A 183 30.03 -35.44 20.07
CA SER A 183 31.35 -35.08 19.53
C SER A 183 32.36 -34.85 20.64
N LYS A 184 31.97 -34.09 21.68
CA LYS A 184 32.82 -33.81 22.84
C LYS A 184 33.14 -35.07 23.64
N ALA A 185 32.18 -35.98 23.82
CA ALA A 185 32.42 -37.25 24.51
C ALA A 185 33.42 -38.13 23.75
N VAL A 186 33.33 -38.17 22.42
CA VAL A 186 34.27 -38.87 21.55
C VAL A 186 35.67 -38.23 21.62
N GLU A 187 35.76 -36.90 21.52
CA GLU A 187 37.03 -36.16 21.64
C GLU A 187 37.72 -36.42 22.99
N ASN A 188 36.97 -36.40 24.09
CA ASN A 188 37.49 -36.71 25.42
C ASN A 188 38.00 -38.15 25.49
N ALA A 189 37.27 -39.12 24.94
CA ALA A 189 37.71 -40.52 24.93
C ALA A 189 39.00 -40.71 24.13
N VAL A 190 39.12 -40.07 22.96
CA VAL A 190 40.34 -40.09 22.14
C VAL A 190 41.50 -39.43 22.89
N HIS A 191 41.26 -38.30 23.55
CA HIS A 191 42.28 -37.62 24.35
C HIS A 191 42.78 -38.49 25.50
N ASN A 192 41.87 -39.10 26.27
CA ASN A 192 42.22 -40.00 27.36
C ASN A 192 43.04 -41.21 26.88
N ILE A 193 42.67 -41.81 25.74
CA ILE A 193 43.44 -42.92 25.15
C ILE A 193 44.86 -42.45 24.78
N SER A 194 44.99 -41.27 24.17
CA SER A 194 46.29 -40.70 23.81
C SER A 194 47.19 -40.40 25.02
N GLU A 195 46.61 -40.01 26.16
CA GLU A 195 47.36 -39.80 27.41
C GLU A 195 47.90 -41.13 27.94
N VAL A 196 47.06 -42.17 28.00
CA VAL A 196 47.47 -43.51 28.46
C VAL A 196 48.56 -44.09 27.55
N GLU A 197 48.43 -43.95 26.23
CA GLU A 197 49.46 -44.38 25.27
C GLU A 197 50.78 -43.62 25.47
N SER A 198 50.73 -42.34 25.88
CA SER A 198 51.92 -41.53 26.14
C SER A 198 52.62 -41.91 27.44
N ASP A 199 51.85 -42.26 28.47
CA ASP A 199 52.38 -42.73 29.76
C ASP A 199 53.02 -44.13 29.63
N ASP A 200 52.41 -45.04 28.85
CA ASP A 200 53.00 -46.36 28.54
C ASP A 200 54.35 -46.20 27.81
N ILE A 201 54.47 -45.22 26.90
CA ILE A 201 55.74 -44.91 26.20
C ILE A 201 56.81 -44.34 27.16
N MET A 202 56.42 -43.62 28.21
CA MET A 202 57.34 -43.10 29.24
C MET A 202 57.84 -44.19 30.18
N TYR A 203 56.98 -45.11 30.61
CA TYR A 203 57.36 -46.24 31.45
C TYR A 203 58.25 -47.24 30.68
N CYS A 204 57.97 -47.53 29.41
CA CYS A 204 58.82 -48.41 28.60
C CYS A 204 60.22 -47.83 28.27
N LYS A 205 60.40 -46.50 28.35
CA LYS A 205 61.73 -45.85 28.15
C LYS A 205 62.56 -45.70 29.42
N GLY A 206 61.97 -45.88 30.61
CA GLY A 206 62.65 -45.75 31.90
C GLY A 206 63.52 -46.94 32.32
N GLU A 207 63.41 -48.09 31.67
CA GLU A 207 64.08 -49.34 32.09
C GLU A 207 65.44 -49.63 31.42
N PHE A 208 65.91 -48.79 30.50
CA PHE A 208 67.24 -48.96 29.88
C PHE A 208 68.29 -48.03 30.49
N GLY A 209 68.60 -48.19 31.77
CA GLY A 209 69.59 -47.31 32.39
C GLY A 209 70.04 -47.64 33.80
N LYS A 210 70.55 -48.86 34.03
CA LYS A 210 71.75 -49.16 34.87
C LYS A 210 71.83 -50.65 35.22
N PHE A 211 72.80 -51.34 34.62
CA PHE A 211 73.65 -52.36 35.24
C PHE A 211 74.98 -52.36 34.45
N PRO A 212 76.15 -52.63 35.07
CA PRO A 212 76.43 -52.98 36.46
C PRO A 212 77.02 -51.84 37.31
#